data_AF-A0A973CM16-F1
#
_entry.id   AF-A0A973CM16-F1
#
_cell.length_a   1.000
_cell.length_b   1.000
_cell.length_c   1.000
_cell.angle_alpha   90.00
_cell.angle_beta   90.00
_cell.angle_gamma   90.00
#
_symmetry.space_group_name_H-M   'P 1'
#
loop_
_entity.id
_entity.type
_entity.pdbx_description
1 polymer ?
#
loop_
_entity_poly.entity_id
_entity_poly.type
_entity_poly.pdbx_seq_one_letter_code
_entity_poly.pdbx_strand_id
1 'polypeptide(L)'
;MKHLILALILPLCIWAEDKVKIDASADRILKDYYKAIGGEKLKDLKSMHTKGTIKNEMGLNGTIQQINKAPNKFYLKLTIDNLGNLIKGYDGETAWSDDFMGLRKLSTEELEAGKIMSVGIEELDKFKAHFESIKYLGKTIFNNISVDKLELKNKGIKNVLYFYFDRKTKYLLKQEVTVTTAIGQGKITSVFSDYRELKEIAIKLPYKMNLRMANADFDVTMNSIKVNVEIDDAIFKMPKADLPPPKKETEPDKPAEKK
;
A
#
# COMPACT_ATOMS: atom_id res chain seq x y z
N MET A 1 -9.40 6.34 -15.61
CA MET A 1 -8.32 5.62 -14.91
C MET A 1 -8.66 5.48 -13.42
N LYS A 2 -9.54 4.54 -13.01
CA LYS A 2 -10.13 4.58 -11.65
C LYS A 2 -9.34 3.87 -10.53
N HIS A 3 -8.40 2.97 -10.85
CA HIS A 3 -7.76 2.11 -9.84
C HIS A 3 -6.22 2.02 -10.02
N LEU A 4 -5.53 3.17 -10.01
CA LEU A 4 -4.08 3.16 -9.77
C LEU A 4 -3.83 2.93 -8.27
N ILE A 5 -3.52 1.68 -7.92
CA ILE A 5 -3.21 1.24 -6.56
C ILE A 5 -1.75 0.79 -6.56
N LEU A 6 -0.83 1.74 -6.37
CA LEU A 6 0.57 1.44 -6.00
C LEU A 6 0.56 1.00 -4.54
N ALA A 7 0.89 -0.27 -4.27
CA ALA A 7 0.93 -0.84 -2.93
C ALA A 7 2.25 -1.59 -2.69
N LEU A 8 3.18 -0.95 -1.98
CA LEU A 8 4.34 -1.60 -1.38
C LEU A 8 3.91 -2.17 -0.03
N ILE A 9 3.67 -3.48 0.01
CA ILE A 9 3.02 -4.18 1.13
C ILE A 9 4.07 -4.78 2.07
N LEU A 10 4.01 -4.36 3.33
CA LEU A 10 4.25 -5.20 4.51
C LEU A 10 3.03 -5.07 5.44
N PRO A 11 2.89 -5.84 6.54
CA PRO A 11 1.59 -5.97 7.26
C PRO A 11 1.65 -5.66 8.79
N LEU A 12 0.62 -5.20 9.55
CA LEU A 12 -0.80 -5.58 9.84
C LEU A 12 -1.77 -4.33 10.07
N CYS A 13 -3.05 -4.32 10.54
CA CYS A 13 -3.73 -5.03 11.67
C CYS A 13 -5.25 -4.76 11.90
N ILE A 14 -5.74 -5.25 13.06
CA ILE A 14 -6.95 -4.97 13.88
C ILE A 14 -8.24 -5.81 13.66
N TRP A 15 -8.39 -6.80 14.57
CA TRP A 15 -9.57 -7.53 15.09
C TRP A 15 -10.62 -8.13 14.12
N ALA A 16 -10.53 -9.45 13.89
CA ALA A 16 -11.66 -10.37 13.73
C ALA A 16 -11.22 -11.83 13.96
N GLU A 17 -11.81 -12.54 14.92
CA GLU A 17 -11.31 -13.85 15.42
C GLU A 17 -11.66 -15.08 14.55
N ASP A 18 -12.00 -14.87 13.27
CA ASP A 18 -12.02 -15.94 12.27
C ASP A 18 -10.60 -16.45 12.00
N LYS A 19 -10.32 -17.69 12.45
CA LYS A 19 -9.06 -18.40 12.18
C LYS A 19 -8.88 -18.59 10.66
N VAL A 20 -7.90 -17.88 10.11
CA VAL A 20 -7.45 -17.99 8.72
C VAL A 20 -7.20 -19.44 8.32
N LYS A 21 -7.81 -19.88 7.22
CA LYS A 21 -7.65 -21.24 6.67
C LYS A 21 -6.31 -21.33 5.95
N ILE A 22 -5.23 -21.57 6.69
CA ILE A 22 -3.86 -21.60 6.17
C ILE A 22 -3.34 -23.04 5.99
N ASP A 23 -2.72 -23.30 4.84
CA ASP A 23 -1.98 -24.54 4.56
C ASP A 23 -0.64 -24.59 5.32
N ALA A 24 -0.22 -25.77 5.78
CA ALA A 24 1.00 -25.93 6.57
C ALA A 24 2.30 -25.61 5.81
N SER A 25 2.35 -25.85 4.48
CA SER A 25 3.47 -25.38 3.66
C SER A 25 3.43 -23.87 3.47
N ALA A 26 2.23 -23.29 3.32
CA ALA A 26 2.06 -21.84 3.20
C ALA A 26 2.46 -21.08 4.48
N ASP A 27 2.07 -21.56 5.66
CA ASP A 27 2.50 -21.02 6.95
C ASP A 27 4.03 -21.08 7.10
N ARG A 28 4.66 -22.21 6.75
CA ARG A 28 6.12 -22.34 6.70
C ARG A 28 6.77 -21.35 5.74
N ILE A 29 6.23 -21.19 4.52
CA ILE A 29 6.77 -20.24 3.52
C ILE A 29 6.71 -18.79 4.02
N LEU A 30 5.60 -18.40 4.66
CA LEU A 30 5.48 -17.07 5.25
C LEU A 30 6.39 -16.86 6.47
N LYS A 31 6.60 -17.89 7.30
CA LYS A 31 7.58 -17.88 8.41
C LYS A 31 9.03 -17.79 7.91
N ASP A 32 9.37 -18.55 6.86
CA ASP A 32 10.67 -18.48 6.17
C ASP A 32 10.94 -17.07 5.63
N TYR A 33 9.96 -16.47 4.94
CA TYR A 33 10.06 -15.09 4.43
C TYR A 33 10.26 -14.08 5.57
N TYR A 34 9.37 -14.08 6.56
CA TYR A 34 9.44 -13.17 7.73
C TYR A 34 10.80 -13.25 8.41
N LYS A 35 11.32 -14.46 8.64
CA LYS A 35 12.67 -14.68 9.19
C LYS A 35 13.77 -14.09 8.29
N ALA A 36 13.69 -14.28 6.97
CA ALA A 36 14.68 -13.77 6.03
C ALA A 36 14.71 -12.24 5.91
N ILE A 37 13.56 -11.57 6.08
CA ILE A 37 13.47 -10.09 6.08
C ILE A 37 13.71 -9.44 7.45
N GLY A 38 14.05 -10.19 8.50
CA GLY A 38 14.47 -9.66 9.81
C GLY A 38 13.83 -10.34 11.02
N GLY A 39 12.75 -11.10 10.80
CA GLY A 39 12.01 -11.80 11.86
C GLY A 39 11.49 -10.83 12.92
N GLU A 40 11.76 -11.14 14.18
CA GLU A 40 11.32 -10.34 15.34
C GLU A 40 11.81 -8.88 15.31
N LYS A 41 12.82 -8.52 14.51
CA LYS A 41 13.22 -7.13 14.29
C LYS A 41 12.20 -6.26 13.55
N LEU A 42 11.21 -6.86 12.91
CA LEU A 42 10.06 -6.14 12.37
C LEU A 42 9.12 -5.63 13.47
N LYS A 43 9.20 -6.16 14.70
CA LYS A 43 8.42 -5.69 15.86
C LYS A 43 8.98 -4.42 16.48
N ASP A 44 10.27 -4.16 16.27
CA ASP A 44 10.94 -2.92 16.70
C ASP A 44 10.53 -1.72 15.81
N LEU A 45 9.89 -1.97 14.66
CA LEU A 45 9.44 -0.96 13.71
C LEU A 45 8.13 -0.29 14.18
N LYS A 46 8.08 1.04 14.13
CA LYS A 46 6.94 1.88 14.57
C LYS A 46 6.53 2.93 13.55
N SER A 47 7.48 3.37 12.72
CA SER A 47 7.24 4.23 11.55
C SER A 47 8.22 3.86 10.45
N MET A 48 7.81 4.07 9.20
CA MET A 48 8.68 3.91 8.02
C MET A 48 8.34 4.99 7.00
N HIS A 49 9.30 5.87 6.74
CA HIS A 49 9.23 6.94 5.76
C HIS A 49 10.15 6.60 4.59
N THR A 50 9.55 6.23 3.47
CA THR A 50 10.20 5.85 2.22
C THR A 50 10.06 6.97 1.19
N LYS A 51 11.15 7.29 0.50
CA LYS A 51 11.18 8.17 -0.67
C LYS A 51 11.83 7.47 -1.85
N GLY A 52 11.27 7.66 -3.04
CA GLY A 52 11.74 7.02 -4.26
C GLY A 52 11.40 7.80 -5.53
N THR A 53 11.90 7.32 -6.66
CA THR A 53 11.47 7.74 -8.00
C THR A 53 10.53 6.71 -8.62
N ILE A 54 9.71 7.16 -9.56
CA ILE A 54 8.88 6.33 -10.43
C ILE A 54 9.08 6.79 -11.88
N LYS A 55 9.10 5.84 -12.82
CA LYS A 55 9.16 6.11 -14.26
C LYS A 55 8.41 5.04 -15.06
N ASN A 56 8.07 5.33 -16.32
CA ASN A 56 7.69 4.32 -17.32
C ASN A 56 8.39 4.56 -18.67
N GLU A 57 8.21 3.62 -19.59
CA GLU A 57 8.79 3.67 -20.95
C GLU A 57 8.17 4.77 -21.84
N MET A 58 6.99 5.29 -21.48
CA MET A 58 6.30 6.38 -22.19
C MET A 58 6.78 7.78 -21.73
N GLY A 59 7.91 7.87 -21.02
CA GLY A 59 8.49 9.14 -20.58
C GLY A 59 7.81 9.80 -19.38
N LEU A 60 6.79 9.17 -18.79
CA LEU A 60 6.21 9.61 -17.51
C LEU A 60 7.24 9.35 -16.41
N ASN A 61 7.64 10.41 -15.72
CA ASN A 61 8.57 10.38 -14.59
C ASN A 61 7.92 11.02 -13.36
N GLY A 62 8.52 10.82 -12.19
CA GLY A 62 8.02 11.39 -10.95
C GLY A 62 8.69 10.86 -9.69
N THR A 63 8.10 11.20 -8.54
CA THR A 63 8.56 10.80 -7.21
C THR A 63 7.44 10.15 -6.39
N ILE A 64 7.84 9.26 -5.48
CA ILE A 64 6.98 8.62 -4.51
C ILE A 64 7.48 8.93 -3.09
N GLN A 65 6.56 9.30 -2.21
CA GLN A 65 6.75 9.38 -0.77
C GLN A 65 5.69 8.53 -0.09
N GLN A 66 6.09 7.44 0.56
CA GLN A 66 5.21 6.62 1.39
C GLN A 66 5.63 6.78 2.85
N ILE A 67 4.65 6.97 3.73
CA ILE A 67 4.85 6.92 5.18
C ILE A 67 3.83 5.93 5.74
N ASN A 68 4.33 4.96 6.50
CA ASN A 68 3.53 4.09 7.33
C ASN A 68 3.82 4.44 8.80
N LYS A 69 2.84 4.34 9.70
CA LYS A 69 3.03 4.50 11.15
C LYS A 69 2.08 3.58 11.92
N ALA A 70 2.60 2.85 12.90
CA ALA A 70 1.82 1.97 13.76
C ALA A 70 0.78 2.77 14.58
N PRO A 71 -0.40 2.19 14.89
CA PRO A 71 -0.80 0.80 14.60
C PRO A 71 -1.39 0.58 13.20
N ASN A 72 -1.83 1.62 12.49
CA ASN A 72 -2.58 1.46 11.24
C ASN A 72 -2.64 2.71 10.34
N LYS A 73 -1.63 3.60 10.34
CA LYS A 73 -1.66 4.87 9.61
C LYS A 73 -0.81 4.86 8.34
N PHE A 74 -1.31 5.53 7.30
CA PHE A 74 -0.74 5.53 5.96
C PHE A 74 -0.82 6.89 5.30
N TYR A 75 0.24 7.25 4.60
CA TYR A 75 0.27 8.36 3.67
C TYR A 75 1.07 7.93 2.43
N LEU A 76 0.51 8.16 1.25
CA LEU A 76 1.17 7.99 -0.03
C LEU A 76 0.98 9.25 -0.84
N LYS A 77 2.07 9.94 -1.15
CA LYS A 77 2.12 10.99 -2.16
C LYS A 77 2.90 10.49 -3.36
N LEU A 78 2.26 10.54 -4.52
CA LEU A 78 2.83 10.25 -5.82
C LEU A 78 2.79 11.56 -6.62
N THR A 79 3.95 12.14 -6.92
CA THR A 79 4.05 13.36 -7.73
C THR A 79 4.56 12.96 -9.11
N ILE A 80 3.75 13.18 -10.15
CA ILE A 80 4.06 12.84 -11.53
C ILE A 80 4.28 14.11 -12.34
N ASP A 81 5.36 14.13 -13.11
CA ASP A 81 5.74 15.27 -13.94
C ASP A 81 4.62 15.57 -14.96
N ASN A 82 4.20 16.83 -15.03
CA ASN A 82 3.08 17.33 -15.84
C ASN A 82 1.67 16.82 -15.48
N LEU A 83 1.51 15.85 -14.56
CA LEU A 83 0.20 15.39 -14.07
C LEU A 83 -0.10 15.81 -12.61
N GLY A 84 0.90 16.33 -11.88
CA GLY A 84 0.71 16.88 -10.53
C GLY A 84 0.76 15.82 -9.43
N ASN A 85 -0.05 16.00 -8.39
CA ASN A 85 -0.05 15.14 -7.20
C ASN A 85 -1.22 14.17 -7.20
N LEU A 86 -0.95 12.94 -6.77
CA LEU A 86 -1.92 11.90 -6.43
C LEU A 86 -1.61 11.49 -4.99
N ILE A 87 -2.45 11.89 -4.04
CA ILE A 87 -2.26 11.67 -2.61
C ILE A 87 -3.33 10.71 -2.10
N LYS A 88 -2.95 9.80 -1.20
CA LYS A 88 -3.87 8.97 -0.41
C LYS A 88 -3.42 8.97 1.03
N GLY A 89 -4.37 8.92 1.96
CA GLY A 89 -4.07 8.78 3.38
C GLY A 89 -5.11 7.95 4.12
N TYR A 90 -4.71 7.50 5.31
CA TYR A 90 -5.54 6.81 6.28
C TYR A 90 -5.00 7.11 7.67
N ASP A 91 -5.81 7.73 8.52
CA ASP A 91 -5.44 8.13 9.89
C ASP A 91 -5.66 7.05 10.95
N GLY A 92 -6.15 5.88 10.52
CA GLY A 92 -6.59 4.77 11.35
C GLY A 92 -8.11 4.60 11.41
N GLU A 93 -8.88 5.56 10.89
CA GLU A 93 -10.35 5.54 10.85
C GLU A 93 -10.90 5.96 9.48
N THR A 94 -10.52 7.14 8.98
CA THR A 94 -10.95 7.69 7.68
C THR A 94 -9.85 7.50 6.63
N ALA A 95 -10.15 6.78 5.54
CA ALA A 95 -9.31 6.76 4.36
C ALA A 95 -9.79 7.79 3.32
N TRP A 96 -8.85 8.43 2.62
CA TRP A 96 -9.10 9.52 1.69
C TRP A 96 -8.14 9.50 0.49
N SER A 97 -8.53 10.13 -0.60
CA SER A 97 -7.64 10.48 -1.72
C SER A 97 -7.81 11.93 -2.13
N ASP A 98 -6.74 12.53 -2.62
CA ASP A 98 -6.71 13.83 -3.29
C ASP A 98 -5.95 13.63 -4.61
N ASP A 99 -6.70 13.67 -5.70
CA ASP A 99 -6.24 13.30 -7.04
C ASP A 99 -6.94 14.17 -8.10
N PHE A 100 -6.86 13.80 -9.38
CA PHE A 100 -7.51 14.54 -10.47
C PHE A 100 -9.06 14.58 -10.39
N MET A 101 -9.68 13.81 -9.48
CA MET A 101 -11.10 13.90 -9.14
C MET A 101 -11.38 14.82 -7.94
N GLY A 102 -10.34 15.40 -7.33
CA GLY A 102 -10.39 16.22 -6.12
C GLY A 102 -10.40 15.41 -4.82
N LEU A 103 -10.21 16.13 -3.71
CA LEU A 103 -10.20 15.58 -2.36
C LEU A 103 -11.54 14.92 -1.99
N ARG A 104 -11.49 13.62 -1.66
CA ARG A 104 -12.65 12.81 -1.26
C ARG A 104 -12.30 11.79 -0.17
N LYS A 105 -13.32 11.33 0.57
CA LYS A 105 -13.23 10.07 1.32
C LYS A 105 -13.28 8.87 0.37
N LEU A 106 -12.63 7.78 0.76
CA LEU A 106 -12.74 6.50 0.07
C LEU A 106 -14.01 5.76 0.50
N SER A 107 -14.61 5.01 -0.43
CA SER A 107 -15.73 4.11 -0.16
C SER A 107 -15.31 2.90 0.70
N THR A 108 -16.24 2.14 1.27
CA THR A 108 -15.90 1.00 2.16
C THR A 108 -14.98 -0.03 1.52
N GLU A 109 -15.19 -0.37 0.23
CA GLU A 109 -14.30 -1.31 -0.49
C GLU A 109 -12.91 -0.72 -0.75
N GLU A 110 -12.83 0.58 -1.08
CA GLU A 110 -11.57 1.30 -1.21
C GLU A 110 -10.87 1.52 0.15
N LEU A 111 -11.61 1.59 1.26
CA LEU A 111 -11.13 1.66 2.63
C LEU A 111 -10.54 0.33 3.08
N GLU A 112 -11.16 -0.82 2.79
CA GLU A 112 -10.55 -2.12 3.08
C GLU A 112 -9.28 -2.34 2.25
N ALA A 113 -9.28 -1.95 0.97
CA ALA A 113 -8.05 -1.89 0.16
C ALA A 113 -7.03 -0.88 0.74
N GLY A 114 -7.51 0.24 1.33
CA GLY A 114 -6.71 1.24 2.03
C GLY A 114 -6.03 0.71 3.29
N LYS A 115 -6.76 -0.06 4.11
CA LYS A 115 -6.23 -0.78 5.27
C LYS A 115 -5.14 -1.76 4.85
N ILE A 116 -5.37 -2.53 3.78
CA ILE A 116 -4.36 -3.45 3.21
C ILE A 116 -3.11 -2.71 2.69
N MET A 117 -3.18 -1.40 2.40
CA MET A 117 -2.00 -0.55 2.12
C MET A 117 -1.37 0.06 3.38
N SER A 118 -2.16 0.45 4.39
CA SER A 118 -1.67 0.99 5.67
C SER A 118 -0.97 -0.03 6.55
N VAL A 119 -0.94 -1.25 6.07
CA VAL A 119 -0.59 -2.46 6.78
C VAL A 119 0.95 -2.50 7.01
N GLY A 120 1.78 -1.63 6.39
CA GLY A 120 3.26 -1.67 6.36
C GLY A 120 4.19 -1.95 7.58
N ILE A 121 3.75 -2.12 8.84
CA ILE A 121 4.64 -2.14 10.04
C ILE A 121 4.12 -3.06 11.19
N GLU A 122 4.26 -4.40 11.12
CA GLU A 122 3.84 -5.27 12.24
C GLU A 122 4.18 -6.79 12.12
N GLU A 123 3.68 -7.60 13.08
CA GLU A 123 4.00 -9.03 13.36
C GLU A 123 3.27 -10.10 12.50
N LEU A 124 3.99 -11.06 11.91
CA LEU A 124 3.49 -12.09 10.99
C LEU A 124 2.10 -12.74 11.23
N ASP A 125 1.62 -12.96 12.45
CA ASP A 125 0.38 -13.73 12.65
C ASP A 125 -0.90 -12.92 12.42
N LYS A 126 -1.01 -11.65 12.85
CA LYS A 126 -2.18 -10.85 12.47
C LYS A 126 -2.16 -10.45 10.98
N PHE A 127 -1.06 -10.69 10.22
CA PHE A 127 -1.04 -10.52 8.74
C PHE A 127 -1.98 -11.55 8.13
N LYS A 128 -1.81 -12.80 8.54
CA LYS A 128 -2.63 -13.92 8.11
C LYS A 128 -4.10 -13.68 8.47
N ALA A 129 -4.38 -12.99 9.58
CA ALA A 129 -5.73 -12.66 10.03
C ALA A 129 -6.52 -11.73 9.07
N HIS A 130 -5.86 -10.98 8.17
CA HIS A 130 -6.54 -10.23 7.09
C HIS A 130 -7.12 -11.12 5.99
N PHE A 131 -6.77 -12.41 5.97
CA PHE A 131 -7.17 -13.36 4.92
C PHE A 131 -8.17 -14.40 5.44
N GLU A 132 -9.11 -14.78 4.57
CA GLU A 132 -10.01 -15.90 4.80
C GLU A 132 -9.29 -17.24 4.62
N SER A 133 -8.41 -17.30 3.61
CA SER A 133 -7.55 -18.46 3.36
C SER A 133 -6.20 -18.09 2.73
N ILE A 134 -5.19 -18.91 3.03
CA ILE A 134 -3.83 -18.81 2.48
C ILE A 134 -3.39 -20.23 2.09
N LYS A 135 -3.20 -20.49 0.79
CA LYS A 135 -2.93 -21.84 0.26
C LYS A 135 -1.61 -21.89 -0.48
N TYR A 136 -0.86 -22.98 -0.33
CA TYR A 136 0.28 -23.29 -1.19
C TYR A 136 -0.24 -23.91 -2.50
N LEU A 137 0.18 -23.35 -3.63
CA LEU A 137 -0.19 -23.80 -4.99
C LEU A 137 0.92 -24.60 -5.69
N GLY A 138 1.98 -24.96 -4.97
CA GLY A 138 3.12 -25.70 -5.51
C GLY A 138 4.31 -24.82 -5.91
N LYS A 139 5.39 -25.51 -6.33
CA LYS A 139 6.59 -24.93 -6.92
C LYS A 139 6.31 -24.53 -8.37
N THR A 140 6.83 -23.40 -8.80
CA THR A 140 6.86 -22.98 -10.21
C THR A 140 8.17 -22.24 -10.54
N ILE A 141 8.30 -21.72 -11.75
CA ILE A 141 9.45 -20.92 -12.21
C ILE A 141 9.00 -19.48 -12.48
N PHE A 142 9.80 -18.51 -12.04
CA PHE A 142 9.64 -17.10 -12.36
C PHE A 142 11.01 -16.50 -12.68
N ASN A 143 11.19 -15.93 -13.88
CA ASN A 143 12.47 -15.38 -14.37
C ASN A 143 13.66 -16.34 -14.14
N ASN A 144 13.49 -17.61 -14.53
CA ASN A 144 14.43 -18.73 -14.31
C ASN A 144 14.75 -19.08 -12.84
N ILE A 145 14.14 -18.40 -11.86
CA ILE A 145 14.25 -18.72 -10.43
C ILE A 145 13.15 -19.70 -10.04
N SER A 146 13.51 -20.72 -9.25
CA SER A 146 12.55 -21.63 -8.64
C SER A 146 11.84 -20.95 -7.48
N VAL A 147 10.52 -20.77 -7.58
CA VAL A 147 9.69 -20.07 -6.59
C VAL A 147 8.57 -20.97 -6.04
N ASP A 148 8.21 -20.80 -4.77
CA ASP A 148 7.00 -21.38 -4.18
C ASP A 148 5.84 -20.37 -4.33
N LYS A 149 4.70 -20.81 -4.89
CA LYS A 149 3.52 -19.95 -5.12
C LYS A 149 2.48 -20.12 -4.00
N LEU A 150 1.99 -19.01 -3.45
CA LEU A 150 0.82 -18.97 -2.57
C LEU A 150 -0.39 -18.30 -3.26
N GLU A 151 -1.59 -18.71 -2.89
CA GLU A 151 -2.85 -17.98 -3.06
C GLU A 151 -3.25 -17.37 -1.71
N LEU A 152 -3.68 -16.10 -1.71
CA LEU A 152 -4.22 -15.41 -0.55
C LEU A 152 -5.58 -14.80 -0.90
N LYS A 153 -6.61 -15.09 -0.12
CA LYS A 153 -7.96 -14.51 -0.29
C LYS A 153 -8.27 -13.59 0.89
N ASN A 154 -8.50 -12.32 0.62
CA ASN A 154 -8.79 -11.33 1.68
C ASN A 154 -10.12 -11.65 2.39
N LYS A 155 -10.25 -11.24 3.65
CA LYS A 155 -11.56 -10.96 4.25
C LYS A 155 -12.11 -9.66 3.64
N GLY A 156 -13.43 -9.48 3.63
CA GLY A 156 -14.10 -8.24 3.21
C GLY A 156 -14.15 -7.95 1.70
N ILE A 157 -13.06 -8.14 0.95
CA ILE A 157 -12.99 -7.78 -0.49
C ILE A 157 -12.79 -8.99 -1.43
N LYS A 158 -13.44 -8.95 -2.60
CA LYS A 158 -13.46 -10.04 -3.60
C LYS A 158 -12.20 -10.12 -4.47
N ASN A 159 -11.05 -9.74 -3.93
CA ASN A 159 -9.75 -9.78 -4.61
C ASN A 159 -8.92 -10.98 -4.13
N VAL A 160 -8.25 -11.64 -5.07
CA VAL A 160 -7.31 -12.75 -4.80
C VAL A 160 -5.90 -12.26 -5.13
N LEU A 161 -4.96 -12.51 -4.21
CA LEU A 161 -3.54 -12.26 -4.43
C LEU A 161 -2.81 -13.58 -4.68
N TYR A 162 -1.73 -13.51 -5.46
CA TYR A 162 -0.78 -14.59 -5.62
C TYR A 162 0.62 -14.13 -5.28
N PHE A 163 1.24 -14.74 -4.28
CA PHE A 163 2.61 -14.41 -3.84
C PHE A 163 3.58 -15.48 -4.34
N TYR A 164 4.77 -15.07 -4.74
CA TYR A 164 5.82 -15.92 -5.32
C TYR A 164 7.13 -15.70 -4.58
N PHE A 165 7.55 -16.68 -3.78
CA PHE A 165 8.73 -16.59 -2.93
C PHE A 165 9.91 -17.38 -3.50
N ASP A 166 11.10 -16.80 -3.55
CA ASP A 166 12.32 -17.53 -3.93
C ASP A 166 12.63 -18.64 -2.93
N ARG A 167 12.80 -19.88 -3.41
CA ARG A 167 13.10 -21.02 -2.54
C ARG A 167 14.50 -20.93 -1.90
N LYS A 168 15.42 -20.15 -2.49
CA LYS A 168 16.78 -19.92 -1.99
C LYS A 168 16.84 -18.80 -0.95
N THR A 169 16.49 -17.57 -1.32
CA THR A 169 16.57 -16.38 -0.42
C THR A 169 15.34 -16.18 0.47
N LYS A 170 14.24 -16.89 0.20
CA LYS A 170 12.91 -16.73 0.84
C LYS A 170 12.20 -15.42 0.56
N TYR A 171 12.82 -14.49 -0.17
CA TYR A 171 12.22 -13.19 -0.49
C TYR A 171 11.01 -13.32 -1.41
N LEU A 172 10.01 -12.45 -1.21
CA LEU A 172 8.90 -12.24 -2.13
C LEU A 172 9.46 -11.60 -3.42
N LEU A 173 9.49 -12.34 -4.53
CA LEU A 173 9.97 -11.84 -5.82
C LEU A 173 8.85 -11.26 -6.68
N LYS A 174 7.63 -11.78 -6.53
CA LYS A 174 6.47 -11.35 -7.32
C LYS A 174 5.19 -11.45 -6.50
N GLN A 175 4.32 -10.47 -6.69
CA GLN A 175 2.92 -10.47 -6.30
C GLN A 175 2.05 -10.27 -7.55
N GLU A 176 0.92 -10.95 -7.64
CA GLU A 176 -0.20 -10.59 -8.52
C GLU A 176 -1.43 -10.28 -7.66
N VAL A 177 -2.27 -9.36 -8.11
CA VAL A 177 -3.60 -9.10 -7.56
C VAL A 177 -4.59 -9.08 -8.71
N THR A 178 -5.60 -9.94 -8.64
CA THR A 178 -6.79 -9.81 -9.50
C THR A 178 -7.69 -8.76 -8.89
N VAL A 179 -8.00 -7.71 -9.66
CA VAL A 179 -8.86 -6.59 -9.27
C VAL A 179 -10.11 -6.63 -10.13
N THR A 180 -11.27 -6.84 -9.52
CA THR A 180 -12.55 -6.75 -10.24
C THR A 180 -12.93 -5.29 -10.43
N THR A 181 -13.31 -4.90 -11.65
CA THR A 181 -13.73 -3.53 -11.98
C THR A 181 -15.05 -3.56 -12.77
N ALA A 182 -15.72 -2.42 -12.90
CA ALA A 182 -16.97 -2.28 -13.66
C ALA A 182 -16.85 -2.63 -15.16
N ILE A 183 -15.64 -2.80 -15.69
CA ILE A 183 -15.36 -3.20 -17.09
C ILE A 183 -14.72 -4.59 -17.19
N GLY A 184 -14.70 -5.37 -16.12
CA GLY A 184 -14.10 -6.72 -16.06
C GLY A 184 -12.96 -6.85 -15.04
N GLN A 185 -12.32 -8.02 -15.01
CA GLN A 185 -11.18 -8.29 -14.14
C GLN A 185 -9.87 -7.79 -14.76
N GLY A 186 -9.18 -6.90 -14.06
CA GLY A 186 -7.80 -6.54 -14.35
C GLY A 186 -6.82 -7.34 -13.48
N LYS A 187 -5.57 -7.45 -13.93
CA LYS A 187 -4.47 -7.96 -13.10
C LYS A 187 -3.41 -6.88 -12.92
N ILE A 188 -3.03 -6.65 -11.67
CA ILE A 188 -1.85 -5.85 -11.30
C ILE A 188 -0.75 -6.83 -10.88
N THR A 189 0.47 -6.65 -11.37
CA THR A 189 1.64 -7.48 -10.99
C THR A 189 2.72 -6.59 -10.39
N SER A 190 3.23 -6.91 -9.21
CA SER A 190 4.40 -6.25 -8.63
C SER A 190 5.58 -7.22 -8.64
N VAL A 191 6.71 -6.83 -9.20
CA VAL A 191 7.95 -7.62 -9.23
C VAL A 191 8.99 -6.91 -8.38
N PHE A 192 9.48 -7.57 -7.32
CA PHE A 192 10.38 -6.99 -6.33
C PHE A 192 11.81 -7.48 -6.57
N SER A 193 12.78 -6.58 -6.42
CA SER A 193 14.21 -6.87 -6.59
C SER A 193 15.06 -5.92 -5.76
N ASP A 194 16.39 -6.09 -5.81
CA ASP A 194 17.35 -5.24 -5.10
C ASP A 194 17.07 -5.22 -3.59
N TYR A 195 16.95 -6.42 -2.98
CA TYR A 195 16.76 -6.57 -1.54
C TYR A 195 18.03 -6.17 -0.80
N ARG A 196 17.93 -5.15 0.07
CA ARG A 196 19.05 -4.62 0.87
C ARG A 196 18.72 -4.63 2.34
N GLU A 197 19.76 -4.66 3.17
CA GLU A 197 19.66 -4.59 4.62
C GLU A 197 19.64 -3.13 5.10
N LEU A 198 18.62 -2.80 5.90
CA LEU A 198 18.52 -1.54 6.62
C LEU A 198 19.17 -1.74 8.00
N LYS A 199 20.46 -1.40 8.09
CA LYS A 199 21.37 -1.80 9.17
C LYS A 199 20.94 -1.30 10.55
N GLU A 200 20.23 -0.18 10.60
CA GLU A 200 19.73 0.48 11.81
C GLU A 200 18.83 -0.42 12.65
N ILE A 201 18.11 -1.36 12.02
CA ILE A 201 17.24 -2.35 12.69
C ILE A 201 17.41 -3.78 12.15
N ALA A 202 18.40 -4.03 11.29
CA ALA A 202 18.73 -5.33 10.69
C ALA A 202 17.60 -6.04 9.89
N ILE A 203 16.63 -5.28 9.38
CA ILE A 203 15.58 -5.80 8.46
C ILE A 203 16.05 -5.74 6.99
N LYS A 204 15.40 -6.48 6.08
CA LYS A 204 15.72 -6.48 4.65
C LYS A 204 14.50 -6.15 3.80
N LEU A 205 14.65 -5.18 2.89
CA LEU A 205 13.56 -4.60 2.09
C LEU A 205 13.95 -4.54 0.60
N PRO A 206 13.01 -4.68 -0.34
CA PRO A 206 13.28 -4.47 -1.77
C PRO A 206 13.43 -2.98 -2.09
N TYR A 207 14.55 -2.58 -2.68
CA TYR A 207 14.79 -1.20 -3.13
C TYR A 207 14.30 -0.95 -4.56
N LYS A 208 13.83 -1.98 -5.28
CA LYS A 208 13.23 -1.84 -6.61
C LYS A 208 11.94 -2.65 -6.74
N MET A 209 10.93 -2.03 -7.33
CA MET A 209 9.66 -2.67 -7.71
C MET A 209 9.32 -2.28 -9.15
N ASN A 210 9.06 -3.27 -10.01
CA ASN A 210 8.45 -3.07 -11.32
C ASN A 210 6.96 -3.44 -11.23
N LEU A 211 6.09 -2.45 -11.40
CA LEU A 211 4.63 -2.59 -11.30
C LEU A 211 4.01 -2.66 -12.70
N ARG A 212 3.35 -3.77 -13.03
CA ARG A 212 2.72 -4.03 -14.32
C ARG A 212 1.21 -3.93 -14.23
N MET A 213 0.62 -3.21 -15.17
CA MET A 213 -0.82 -3.04 -15.34
C MET A 213 -1.18 -3.25 -16.81
N ALA A 214 -2.45 -3.47 -17.13
CA ALA A 214 -2.91 -3.82 -18.49
C ALA A 214 -2.44 -2.85 -19.61
N ASN A 215 -2.17 -1.59 -19.28
CA ASN A 215 -1.82 -0.53 -20.23
C ASN A 215 -0.49 0.20 -19.90
N ALA A 216 0.23 -0.19 -18.84
CA ALA A 216 1.45 0.48 -18.40
C ALA A 216 2.27 -0.35 -17.40
N ASP A 217 3.59 -0.37 -17.59
CA ASP A 217 4.57 -0.87 -16.62
C ASP A 217 5.35 0.32 -16.02
N PHE A 218 5.56 0.32 -14.70
CA PHE A 218 6.27 1.37 -13.98
C PHE A 218 7.44 0.79 -13.18
N ASP A 219 8.64 1.34 -13.37
CA ASP A 219 9.77 1.10 -12.48
C ASP A 219 9.72 2.08 -11.31
N VAL A 220 9.75 1.55 -10.09
CA VAL A 220 9.79 2.31 -8.84
C VAL A 220 11.08 1.96 -8.10
N THR A 221 11.90 2.97 -7.78
CA THR A 221 13.17 2.80 -7.07
C THR A 221 13.16 3.53 -5.75
N MET A 222 13.40 2.83 -4.65
CA MET A 222 13.54 3.44 -3.32
C MET A 222 14.92 4.10 -3.21
N ASN A 223 14.96 5.42 -3.01
CA ASN A 223 16.20 6.17 -2.86
C ASN A 223 16.57 6.35 -1.37
N SER A 224 15.57 6.43 -0.49
CA SER A 224 15.77 6.55 0.95
C SER A 224 14.65 5.80 1.68
N ILE A 225 15.02 5.00 2.67
CA ILE A 225 14.10 4.42 3.66
C ILE A 225 14.61 4.87 5.02
N LYS A 226 13.75 5.52 5.81
CA LYS A 226 14.02 5.87 7.21
C LYS A 226 12.98 5.19 8.10
N VAL A 227 13.40 4.72 9.25
CA VAL A 227 12.57 3.94 10.19
C VAL A 227 12.63 4.53 11.58
N ASN A 228 11.55 4.35 12.35
CA ASN A 228 11.40 4.85 13.72
C ASN A 228 11.64 6.36 13.88
N VAL A 229 11.45 7.11 12.79
CA VAL A 229 11.43 8.56 12.78
C VAL A 229 10.13 9.08 13.39
N GLU A 230 10.20 10.21 14.07
CA GLU A 230 9.02 10.94 14.50
C GLU A 230 8.24 11.46 13.27
N ILE A 231 6.92 11.31 13.31
CA ILE A 231 5.99 11.73 12.25
C ILE A 231 4.76 12.32 12.96
N ASP A 232 4.43 13.58 12.65
CA ASP A 232 3.19 14.22 13.07
C ASP A 232 1.98 13.47 12.50
N ASP A 233 0.98 13.20 13.35
CA ASP A 233 -0.26 12.54 12.94
C ASP A 233 -1.12 13.38 11.99
N ALA A 234 -0.88 14.70 11.90
CA ALA A 234 -1.59 15.59 10.98
C ALA A 234 -1.47 15.14 9.51
N ILE A 235 -0.35 14.52 9.10
CA ILE A 235 -0.12 14.11 7.70
C ILE A 235 -1.04 12.98 7.23
N PHE A 236 -1.56 12.17 8.15
CA PHE A 236 -2.44 11.04 7.82
C PHE A 236 -3.91 11.42 7.74
N LYS A 237 -4.29 12.51 8.40
CA LYS A 237 -5.67 13.00 8.45
C LYS A 237 -6.08 13.54 7.09
N MET A 238 -7.35 13.33 6.74
CA MET A 238 -7.93 14.00 5.57
C MET A 238 -7.75 15.52 5.73
N PRO A 239 -7.14 16.22 4.76
CA PRO A 239 -7.06 17.67 4.81
C PRO A 239 -8.45 18.26 5.02
N LYS A 240 -8.54 19.28 5.87
CA LYS A 240 -9.65 20.22 5.68
C LYS A 240 -9.36 20.89 4.36
N ALA A 241 -10.22 20.69 3.36
CA ALA A 241 -10.22 21.55 2.18
C ALA A 241 -10.23 23.00 2.65
N ASP A 242 -9.53 23.90 1.95
CA ASP A 242 -9.64 25.33 2.21
C ASP A 242 -11.11 25.71 2.15
N LEU A 243 -11.70 25.97 3.32
CA LEU A 243 -13.03 26.54 3.39
C LEU A 243 -12.91 27.89 2.71
N PRO A 244 -13.62 28.16 1.59
CA PRO A 244 -13.74 29.52 1.13
C PRO A 244 -14.24 30.33 2.34
N PRO A 245 -13.55 31.43 2.72
CA PRO A 245 -13.82 32.10 3.98
C PRO A 245 -15.32 32.43 4.02
N PRO A 246 -16.00 32.18 5.16
CA PRO A 246 -17.44 32.31 5.23
C PRO A 246 -17.81 33.68 4.69
N LYS A 247 -18.60 33.70 3.60
CA LYS A 247 -19.07 34.96 3.02
C LYS A 247 -19.69 35.72 4.17
N LYS A 248 -19.16 36.92 4.46
CA LYS A 248 -19.89 37.84 5.33
C LYS A 248 -21.27 37.97 4.73
N GLU A 249 -22.28 37.60 5.49
CA GLU A 249 -23.65 37.98 5.18
C GLU A 249 -23.68 39.50 5.26
N THR A 250 -23.59 40.15 4.10
CA THR A 250 -23.97 41.54 3.96
C THR A 250 -25.43 41.60 4.38
N GLU A 251 -25.73 42.36 5.44
CA GLU A 251 -27.11 42.58 5.87
C GLU A 251 -27.98 42.96 4.66
N PRO A 252 -29.22 42.46 4.56
CA PRO A 252 -30.10 42.83 3.47
C PRO A 252 -30.33 44.34 3.52
N ASP A 253 -29.88 45.02 2.48
CA ASP A 253 -29.84 46.49 2.41
C ASP A 253 -31.24 47.06 2.62
N LYS A 254 -31.35 48.04 3.52
CA LYS A 254 -32.65 48.62 3.88
C LYS A 254 -33.16 49.44 2.69
N PRO A 255 -34.39 49.19 2.19
CA PRO A 255 -34.95 50.01 1.11
C PRO A 255 -34.97 51.49 1.52
N ALA A 256 -34.28 52.33 0.76
CA ALA A 256 -34.24 53.76 1.02
C ALA A 256 -35.65 54.37 0.89
N GLU A 257 -36.06 55.16 1.89
CA GLU A 257 -37.30 55.93 1.81
C GLU A 257 -37.21 56.96 0.67
N LYS A 258 -38.24 56.97 -0.18
CA LYS A 258 -38.39 58.02 -1.20
C LYS A 258 -38.93 59.29 -0.57
N LYS A 259 -38.31 60.42 -0.93
CA LYS A 259 -38.89 61.77 -0.91
C LYS A 259 -38.75 62.37 -2.31
#